data_AF-G0UKP3-F1
#
_entry.id   AF-G0UKP3-F1
#
_cell.length_a   1.000
_cell.length_b   1.000
_cell.length_c   1.000
_cell.angle_alpha   90.00
_cell.angle_beta   90.00
_cell.angle_gamma   90.00
#
_symmetry.space_group_name_H-M   'P 1'
#
loop_
_entity.id
_entity.type
_entity.pdbx_description
1 polymer ?
#
loop_
_entity_poly.entity_id
_entity_poly.type
_entity_poly.pdbx_seq_one_letter_code
_entity_poly.pdbx_strand_id
1 'polypeptide(L)'
;MLRLFSVQCLPTLRRGALLPLWRSCHVAPLGDTQRLGGVVSHSKLLRKVLQGSDPDYVKGRRIRGTVRKIEGSYMNWLGQCGQGECLMMLSSLAMSARFLERREHGASGFNCDDEWSGVSPFFSPGVNDWLCALLQRCASQVESPEECMQLLSFAVDLELGDTQTLQKLCHKVTAKDYIASASPEKLVGVLRLLSLLVKRCRMPVPPLDKLLCRLIGATLDSRQALTVLSSMLRLRERKSVDVVQSVSRKAADMVLTYTAKDVIYALEAVALLNCCHEAYAGAVLRRCCVLCPTLTSGELGSVCKYVALLNTTRTSNTIAFSCAQELRRLLPAILNRAELLLGKFSLRDARCVLRCLKQHNVHHAIVFSRLTPLITDGVK
;
A
#
# COMPACT_ATOMS: atom_id res chain seq x y z
N MET A 1 -36.14 27.96 23.25
CA MET A 1 -35.53 28.01 21.90
C MET A 1 -34.42 26.95 21.88
N LEU A 2 -34.62 25.70 21.44
CA LEU A 2 -34.56 25.21 20.03
C LEU A 2 -33.32 25.78 19.30
N ARG A 3 -32.30 25.04 18.79
CA ARG A 3 -32.01 23.62 18.48
C ARG A 3 -30.47 23.42 18.56
N LEU A 4 -29.90 22.36 19.15
CA LEU A 4 -29.49 21.05 18.55
C LEU A 4 -28.72 21.12 17.21
N PHE A 5 -27.47 20.63 17.18
CA PHE A 5 -26.83 19.67 16.23
C PHE A 5 -25.30 19.62 16.54
N SER A 6 -24.79 18.58 17.19
CA SER A 6 -24.26 17.33 16.61
C SER A 6 -22.74 17.36 16.40
N VAL A 7 -22.03 16.84 17.41
CA VAL A 7 -20.64 16.37 17.29
C VAL A 7 -20.72 14.94 16.77
N GLN A 8 -20.43 14.74 15.48
CA GLN A 8 -20.33 13.42 14.87
C GLN A 8 -18.87 12.98 14.77
N CYS A 9 -18.60 11.85 15.41
CA CYS A 9 -17.50 10.96 15.13
C CYS A 9 -17.61 10.34 13.73
N LEU A 10 -16.45 10.20 13.05
CA LEU A 10 -16.09 9.19 12.03
C LEU A 10 -16.80 9.28 10.64
N PRO A 11 -16.24 8.71 9.54
CA PRO A 11 -15.28 7.59 9.52
C PRO A 11 -14.04 7.72 8.62
N THR A 12 -13.02 6.95 9.02
CA THR A 12 -12.08 6.26 8.12
C THR A 12 -12.79 5.79 6.85
N LEU A 13 -12.27 6.18 5.68
CA LEU A 13 -12.75 5.76 4.36
C LEU A 13 -13.04 4.25 4.34
N ARG A 14 -14.33 3.94 4.48
CA ARG A 14 -14.92 2.65 4.17
C ARG A 14 -14.60 2.36 2.71
N ARG A 15 -14.11 1.15 2.45
CA ARG A 15 -14.20 0.50 1.13
C ARG A 15 -15.66 0.60 0.70
N GLY A 16 -15.91 1.37 -0.36
CA GLY A 16 -17.21 1.46 -1.02
C GLY A 16 -17.66 0.07 -1.44
N ALA A 17 -18.93 -0.21 -1.17
CA ALA A 17 -19.60 -1.46 -1.43
C ALA A 17 -19.65 -1.77 -2.93
N LEU A 18 -19.16 -2.95 -3.30
CA LEU A 18 -19.75 -3.76 -4.36
C LEU A 18 -20.28 -5.01 -3.67
N LEU A 19 -21.48 -4.91 -3.10
CA LEU A 19 -22.30 -6.07 -2.75
C LEU A 19 -23.10 -6.44 -4.00
N PRO A 20 -22.92 -7.63 -4.60
CA PRO A 20 -24.00 -8.22 -5.36
C PRO A 20 -25.05 -8.72 -4.37
N LEU A 21 -26.32 -8.56 -4.73
CA LEU A 21 -27.46 -9.21 -4.08
C LEU A 21 -27.24 -10.73 -4.07
N TRP A 22 -26.99 -11.32 -2.89
CA TRP A 22 -27.01 -12.77 -2.73
C TRP A 22 -28.47 -13.23 -2.70
N ARG A 23 -28.91 -13.93 -3.75
CA ARG A 23 -30.14 -14.73 -3.69
C ARG A 23 -29.93 -15.86 -2.67
N SER A 24 -30.85 -15.96 -1.71
CA SER A 24 -30.94 -17.06 -0.75
C SER A 24 -30.89 -18.41 -1.45
N CYS A 25 -29.83 -19.18 -1.21
CA CYS A 25 -29.88 -20.63 -1.36
C CYS A 25 -30.27 -21.21 0.00
N HIS A 26 -31.47 -21.78 0.09
CA HIS A 26 -31.92 -22.54 1.25
C HIS A 26 -31.01 -23.76 1.42
N VAL A 27 -30.36 -23.86 2.59
CA VAL A 27 -29.69 -25.09 3.04
C VAL A 27 -30.65 -25.80 3.97
N ALA A 28 -31.08 -27.00 3.60
CA ALA A 28 -31.90 -27.87 4.43
C ALA A 28 -31.12 -28.34 5.67
N PRO A 29 -31.77 -28.52 6.84
CA PRO A 29 -31.08 -28.97 8.05
C PRO A 29 -31.09 -30.50 8.10
N LEU A 30 -29.95 -31.13 8.42
CA LEU A 30 -29.93 -32.49 8.96
C LEU A 30 -28.58 -32.80 9.64
N GLY A 31 -28.66 -33.22 10.90
CA GLY A 31 -27.79 -34.24 11.49
C GLY A 31 -26.57 -33.79 12.29
N ASP A 32 -26.72 -33.75 13.61
CA ASP A 32 -25.61 -33.76 14.57
C ASP A 32 -24.75 -35.03 14.44
N THR A 33 -23.43 -34.87 14.27
CA THR A 33 -22.39 -35.58 15.05
C THR A 33 -20.97 -35.13 14.64
N GLN A 34 -20.13 -34.92 15.65
CA GLN A 34 -18.68 -34.61 15.64
C GLN A 34 -18.24 -33.17 15.32
N ARG A 35 -17.90 -32.46 16.41
CA ARG A 35 -17.21 -31.16 16.47
C ARG A 35 -15.78 -31.27 15.91
N LEU A 36 -15.61 -31.24 14.59
CA LEU A 36 -14.42 -30.71 13.94
C LEU A 36 -14.77 -29.30 13.47
N GLY A 37 -14.16 -28.28 14.08
CA GLY A 37 -14.33 -26.90 13.65
C GLY A 37 -13.84 -26.75 12.20
N GLY A 38 -14.75 -26.78 11.23
CA GLY A 38 -14.40 -26.70 9.82
C GLY A 38 -13.99 -25.29 9.36
N VAL A 39 -13.54 -25.19 8.10
CA VAL A 39 -13.15 -23.94 7.42
C VAL A 39 -14.21 -22.85 7.54
N VAL A 40 -15.49 -23.20 7.41
CA VAL A 40 -16.61 -22.27 7.55
C VAL A 40 -16.68 -21.68 8.96
N SER A 41 -16.52 -22.51 10.00
CA SER A 41 -16.57 -22.08 11.40
C SER A 41 -15.44 -21.11 11.72
N HIS A 42 -14.22 -21.42 11.27
CA HIS A 42 -13.06 -20.54 11.45
C HIS A 42 -13.19 -19.23 10.68
N SER A 43 -13.72 -19.26 9.46
CA SER A 43 -13.98 -18.05 8.67
C SER A 43 -15.02 -17.15 9.34
N LYS A 44 -16.13 -17.73 9.82
CA LYS A 44 -17.17 -16.99 10.57
C LYS A 44 -16.62 -16.39 11.86
N LEU A 45 -15.75 -17.12 12.57
CA LEU A 45 -15.11 -16.62 13.78
C LEU A 45 -14.22 -15.40 13.48
N LEU A 46 -13.39 -15.44 12.44
CA LEU A 46 -12.57 -14.31 12.02
C LEU A 46 -13.43 -13.07 11.73
N ARG A 47 -14.51 -13.22 10.96
CA ARG A 47 -15.45 -12.14 10.67
C ARG A 47 -16.11 -11.59 11.93
N LYS A 48 -16.55 -12.47 12.84
CA LYS A 48 -17.15 -12.08 14.12
C LYS A 48 -16.19 -11.25 14.97
N VAL A 49 -14.92 -11.64 15.06
CA VAL A 49 -13.90 -10.88 15.79
C VAL A 49 -13.66 -9.51 15.14
N LEU A 50 -13.60 -9.43 13.81
CA LEU A 50 -13.41 -8.17 13.10
C LEU A 50 -14.56 -7.19 13.33
N GLN A 51 -15.80 -7.69 13.29
CA GLN A 51 -17.03 -6.90 13.45
C GLN A 51 -17.34 -6.54 14.91
N GLY A 52 -16.71 -7.21 15.88
CA GLY A 52 -16.87 -6.91 17.31
C GLY A 52 -16.42 -5.50 17.69
N SER A 53 -16.87 -5.00 18.83
CA SER A 53 -16.49 -3.70 19.39
C SER A 53 -15.17 -3.73 20.18
N ASP A 54 -14.52 -4.89 20.26
CA ASP A 54 -13.26 -5.05 21.01
C ASP A 54 -12.15 -4.11 20.51
N PRO A 55 -11.26 -3.64 21.40
CA PRO A 55 -10.06 -2.90 21.02
C PRO A 55 -9.16 -3.68 20.05
N ASP A 56 -8.40 -2.96 19.21
CA ASP A 56 -7.55 -3.57 18.17
C ASP A 56 -6.51 -4.56 18.71
N TYR A 57 -5.97 -4.34 19.92
CA TYR A 57 -5.02 -5.27 20.54
C TYR A 57 -5.68 -6.62 20.89
N VAL A 58 -6.95 -6.60 21.33
CA VAL A 58 -7.74 -7.81 21.64
C VAL A 58 -8.10 -8.54 20.36
N LYS A 59 -8.55 -7.80 19.33
CA LYS A 59 -8.82 -8.35 17.99
C LYS A 59 -7.59 -9.05 17.44
N GLY A 60 -6.43 -8.39 17.53
CA GLY A 60 -5.13 -8.95 17.14
C GLY A 60 -4.86 -10.30 17.81
N ARG A 61 -4.93 -10.36 19.15
CA ARG A 61 -4.71 -11.61 19.90
C ARG A 61 -5.66 -12.73 19.48
N ARG A 62 -6.95 -12.43 19.33
CA ARG A 62 -7.98 -13.42 18.95
C ARG A 62 -7.83 -13.93 17.52
N ILE A 63 -7.52 -13.04 16.57
CA ILE A 63 -7.27 -13.41 15.17
C ILE A 63 -6.06 -14.33 15.10
N ARG A 64 -4.95 -13.99 15.76
CA ARG A 64 -3.75 -14.85 15.79
C ARG A 64 -4.00 -16.20 16.42
N GLY A 65 -4.77 -16.25 17.52
CA GLY A 65 -5.21 -17.51 18.12
C GLY A 65 -6.06 -18.36 17.16
N THR A 66 -6.89 -17.74 16.34
CA THR A 66 -7.70 -18.44 15.32
C THR A 66 -6.82 -18.96 14.19
N VAL A 67 -5.85 -18.17 13.72
CA VAL A 67 -4.89 -18.59 12.69
C VAL A 67 -4.07 -19.78 13.17
N ARG A 68 -3.52 -19.76 14.40
CA ARG A 68 -2.79 -20.91 14.96
C ARG A 68 -3.62 -22.20 14.97
N LYS A 69 -4.93 -22.12 15.21
CA LYS A 69 -5.83 -23.28 15.12
C LYS A 69 -6.00 -23.78 13.68
N ILE A 70 -6.08 -22.86 12.72
CA ILE A 70 -6.10 -23.19 11.29
C ILE A 70 -4.81 -23.92 10.92
N GLU A 71 -3.64 -23.42 11.36
CA GLU A 71 -2.36 -24.06 11.06
C GLU A 71 -2.24 -25.49 11.61
N GLY A 72 -2.91 -25.80 12.72
CA GLY A 72 -2.96 -27.14 13.28
C GLY A 72 -3.92 -28.10 12.59
N SER A 73 -4.79 -27.63 11.69
CA SER A 73 -5.93 -28.43 11.17
C SER A 73 -6.13 -28.36 9.64
N TYR A 74 -5.37 -27.52 8.92
CA TYR A 74 -5.65 -27.18 7.52
C TYR A 74 -5.64 -28.38 6.55
N MET A 75 -4.80 -29.38 6.79
CA MET A 75 -4.69 -30.58 5.94
C MET A 75 -6.01 -31.36 5.85
N ASN A 76 -6.80 -31.36 6.92
CA ASN A 76 -8.06 -32.10 6.99
C ASN A 76 -9.19 -31.46 6.15
N TRP A 77 -8.97 -30.27 5.59
CA TRP A 77 -10.03 -29.46 5.00
C TRP A 77 -9.99 -29.37 3.47
N LEU A 78 -8.86 -29.63 2.82
CA LEU A 78 -8.74 -29.54 1.35
C LEU A 78 -9.75 -30.42 0.62
N GLY A 79 -9.98 -31.64 1.09
CA GLY A 79 -10.94 -32.56 0.48
C GLY A 79 -12.40 -32.16 0.64
N GLN A 80 -12.70 -31.26 1.59
CA GLN A 80 -14.07 -30.97 2.05
C GLN A 80 -14.54 -29.55 1.72
N CYS A 81 -13.71 -28.71 1.12
CA CYS A 81 -14.06 -27.33 0.78
C CYS A 81 -14.52 -27.19 -0.67
N GLY A 82 -15.76 -26.73 -0.86
CA GLY A 82 -16.24 -26.19 -2.12
C GLY A 82 -15.72 -24.77 -2.38
N GLN A 83 -16.08 -24.22 -3.54
CA GLN A 83 -15.64 -22.89 -3.97
C GLN A 83 -16.06 -21.79 -2.99
N GLY A 84 -17.29 -21.86 -2.48
CA GLY A 84 -17.84 -20.87 -1.55
C GLY A 84 -17.08 -20.85 -0.21
N GLU A 85 -16.70 -22.01 0.30
CA GLU A 85 -15.90 -22.13 1.52
C GLU A 85 -14.47 -21.60 1.30
N CYS A 86 -13.86 -21.92 0.16
CA CYS A 86 -12.54 -21.40 -0.22
C CYS A 86 -12.53 -19.87 -0.24
N LEU A 87 -13.50 -19.28 -0.95
CA LEU A 87 -13.65 -17.83 -1.06
C LEU A 87 -13.94 -17.19 0.30
N MET A 88 -14.77 -17.83 1.12
CA MET A 88 -15.10 -17.38 2.47
C MET A 88 -13.86 -17.32 3.36
N MET A 89 -12.99 -18.33 3.28
CA MET A 89 -11.74 -18.36 4.05
C MET A 89 -10.76 -17.28 3.56
N LEU A 90 -10.48 -17.21 2.26
CA LEU A 90 -9.58 -16.22 1.67
C LEU A 90 -10.02 -14.79 2.01
N SER A 91 -11.30 -14.48 1.82
CA SER A 91 -11.85 -13.15 2.16
C SER A 91 -11.73 -12.82 3.65
N SER A 92 -12.01 -13.78 4.53
CA SER A 92 -11.98 -13.56 5.98
C SER A 92 -10.55 -13.33 6.50
N LEU A 93 -9.58 -14.08 5.98
CA LEU A 93 -8.17 -13.88 6.28
C LEU A 93 -7.66 -12.56 5.70
N ALA A 94 -8.01 -12.23 4.45
CA ALA A 94 -7.60 -10.97 3.82
C ALA A 94 -8.12 -9.74 4.59
N MET A 95 -9.38 -9.78 5.05
CA MET A 95 -9.93 -8.73 5.93
C MET A 95 -9.22 -8.65 7.29
N SER A 96 -8.65 -9.78 7.73
CA SER A 96 -7.90 -9.88 8.99
C SER A 96 -6.41 -9.57 8.85
N ALA A 97 -5.91 -9.34 7.63
CA ALA A 97 -4.48 -9.25 7.33
C ALA A 97 -3.72 -8.25 8.20
N ARG A 98 -4.33 -7.10 8.52
CA ARG A 98 -3.71 -6.06 9.37
C ARG A 98 -3.40 -6.51 10.81
N PHE A 99 -3.99 -7.62 11.24
CA PHE A 99 -3.82 -8.19 12.58
C PHE A 99 -2.90 -9.43 12.61
N LEU A 100 -2.46 -9.88 11.43
CA LEU A 100 -1.51 -10.97 11.29
C LEU A 100 -0.10 -10.47 11.62
N GLU A 101 0.64 -11.28 12.39
CA GLU A 101 2.04 -11.01 12.68
C GLU A 101 2.88 -11.49 11.50
N ARG A 102 3.79 -10.63 11.00
CA ARG A 102 4.83 -11.06 10.06
C ARG A 102 5.84 -11.89 10.82
N ARG A 103 6.06 -13.12 10.36
CA ARG A 103 7.14 -14.00 10.79
C ARG A 103 8.41 -13.52 10.11
N GLU A 104 9.42 -13.17 10.91
CA GLU A 104 10.78 -13.03 10.42
C GLU A 104 11.26 -14.43 10.03
N HIS A 105 11.19 -14.74 8.74
CA HIS A 105 11.95 -15.84 8.18
C HIS A 105 13.39 -15.31 8.12
N GLY A 106 14.26 -15.87 8.95
CA GLY A 106 15.55 -15.27 9.29
C GLY A 106 16.34 -14.73 8.10
N ALA A 107 16.55 -13.42 8.09
CA ALA A 107 17.67 -12.77 7.41
C ALA A 107 18.14 -11.63 8.31
N SER A 108 19.14 -11.93 9.14
CA SER A 108 19.94 -10.94 9.84
C SER A 108 20.69 -10.06 8.83
N GLY A 109 20.54 -8.75 8.97
CA GLY A 109 21.51 -7.76 8.48
C GLY A 109 21.42 -7.39 7.00
N PHE A 110 21.01 -6.15 6.74
CA PHE A 110 21.60 -5.21 5.75
C PHE A 110 22.23 -5.73 4.45
N ASN A 111 21.72 -6.80 3.82
CA ASN A 111 22.06 -7.17 2.46
C ASN A 111 20.80 -7.14 1.59
N CYS A 112 20.92 -6.39 0.50
CA CYS A 112 19.84 -5.92 -0.35
C CYS A 112 19.42 -6.92 -1.44
N ASP A 113 19.56 -8.22 -1.18
CA ASP A 113 19.01 -9.29 -2.00
C ASP A 113 18.28 -10.27 -1.09
N ASP A 114 17.06 -9.89 -0.69
CA ASP A 114 16.12 -10.77 0.01
C ASP A 114 15.80 -11.96 -0.90
N GLU A 115 16.41 -13.11 -0.62
CA GLU A 115 16.07 -14.40 -1.21
C GLU A 115 14.64 -14.75 -0.78
N TRP A 116 13.70 -14.49 -1.68
CA TRP A 116 12.29 -14.66 -1.40
C TRP A 116 11.89 -16.13 -1.62
N SER A 117 11.68 -16.85 -0.53
CA SER A 117 11.22 -18.25 -0.40
C SER A 117 9.85 -18.65 -1.01
N GLY A 118 9.05 -17.77 -1.63
CA GLY A 118 7.69 -18.08 -2.13
C GLY A 118 6.57 -18.32 -1.07
N VAL A 119 6.88 -18.36 0.23
CA VAL A 119 5.98 -18.44 1.41
C VAL A 119 5.53 -17.11 2.06
N SER A 120 4.22 -16.82 2.08
CA SER A 120 3.66 -15.63 2.75
C SER A 120 4.26 -15.41 4.15
N PRO A 121 4.63 -14.16 4.54
CA PRO A 121 5.26 -13.90 5.82
C PRO A 121 4.32 -14.15 7.01
N PHE A 122 3.03 -14.40 6.79
CA PHE A 122 2.05 -14.54 7.87
C PHE A 122 1.81 -15.99 8.31
N PHE A 123 2.13 -16.96 7.46
CA PHE A 123 1.70 -18.34 7.60
C PHE A 123 2.89 -19.30 7.57
N SER A 124 2.72 -20.52 8.12
CA SER A 124 3.66 -21.60 7.86
C SER A 124 3.66 -22.00 6.37
N PRO A 125 4.76 -22.58 5.85
CA PRO A 125 4.86 -22.99 4.44
C PRO A 125 3.67 -23.84 3.97
N GLY A 126 3.30 -24.89 4.72
CA GLY A 126 2.17 -25.74 4.35
C GLY A 126 0.81 -25.04 4.34
N VAL A 127 0.60 -24.05 5.21
CA VAL A 127 -0.63 -23.24 5.21
C VAL A 127 -0.62 -22.25 4.04
N ASN A 128 0.53 -21.72 3.67
CA ASN A 128 0.67 -20.91 2.46
C ASN A 128 0.31 -21.72 1.21
N ASP A 129 0.84 -22.94 1.07
CA ASP A 129 0.52 -23.84 -0.06
C ASP A 129 -0.96 -24.18 -0.10
N TRP A 130 -1.55 -24.42 1.08
CA TRP A 130 -2.99 -24.61 1.22
C TRP A 130 -3.78 -23.41 0.73
N LEU A 131 -3.43 -22.19 1.15
CA LEU A 131 -4.10 -20.96 0.70
C LEU A 131 -3.92 -20.72 -0.81
N CYS A 132 -2.75 -21.03 -1.37
CA CYS A 132 -2.52 -21.03 -2.81
C CYS A 132 -3.43 -22.03 -3.54
N ALA A 133 -3.61 -23.24 -3.01
CA ALA A 133 -4.55 -24.21 -3.57
C ALA A 133 -6.02 -23.73 -3.49
N LEU A 134 -6.42 -23.05 -2.41
CA LEU A 134 -7.75 -22.41 -2.33
C LEU A 134 -7.91 -21.32 -3.40
N LEU A 135 -6.87 -20.49 -3.61
CA LEU A 135 -6.85 -19.44 -4.62
C LEU A 135 -6.99 -20.04 -6.02
N GLN A 136 -6.24 -21.10 -6.33
CA GLN A 136 -6.30 -21.82 -7.61
C GLN A 136 -7.70 -22.38 -7.88
N ARG A 137 -8.35 -22.98 -6.88
CA ARG A 137 -9.73 -23.49 -6.99
C ARG A 137 -10.75 -22.39 -7.20
N CYS A 138 -10.61 -21.25 -6.53
CA CYS A 138 -11.46 -20.10 -6.81
C CYS A 138 -11.23 -19.56 -8.23
N ALA A 139 -9.97 -19.44 -8.66
CA ALA A 139 -9.60 -18.85 -9.94
C ALA A 139 -10.03 -19.67 -11.17
N SER A 140 -10.22 -20.98 -11.03
CA SER A 140 -10.68 -21.84 -12.14
C SER A 140 -12.13 -21.59 -12.53
N GLN A 141 -12.95 -21.05 -11.63
CA GLN A 141 -14.39 -20.88 -11.80
C GLN A 141 -14.82 -19.42 -11.89
N VAL A 142 -13.88 -18.46 -11.83
CA VAL A 142 -14.20 -17.05 -12.00
C VAL A 142 -14.41 -16.71 -13.47
N GLU A 143 -15.54 -16.08 -13.76
CA GLU A 143 -15.90 -15.63 -15.11
C GLU A 143 -15.74 -14.12 -15.26
N SER A 144 -16.08 -13.33 -14.23
CA SER A 144 -16.07 -11.87 -14.31
C SER A 144 -14.70 -11.23 -13.98
N PRO A 145 -14.32 -10.13 -14.65
CA PRO A 145 -13.14 -9.35 -14.27
C PRO A 145 -13.20 -8.80 -12.85
N GLU A 146 -14.40 -8.47 -12.36
CA GLU A 146 -14.64 -7.98 -11.01
C GLU A 146 -14.29 -9.02 -9.94
N GLU A 147 -14.71 -10.28 -10.12
CA GLU A 147 -14.31 -11.38 -9.26
C GLU A 147 -12.79 -11.65 -9.35
N CYS A 148 -12.20 -11.51 -10.54
CA CYS A 148 -10.74 -11.62 -10.69
C CYS A 148 -10.03 -10.56 -9.84
N MET A 149 -10.48 -9.30 -9.90
CA MET A 149 -9.93 -8.23 -9.07
C MET A 149 -10.09 -8.51 -7.57
N GLN A 150 -11.22 -9.10 -7.14
CA GLN A 150 -11.41 -9.49 -5.75
C GLN A 150 -10.41 -10.57 -5.31
N LEU A 151 -10.26 -11.64 -6.09
CA LEU A 151 -9.29 -12.71 -5.78
C LEU A 151 -7.85 -12.19 -5.76
N LEU A 152 -7.47 -11.38 -6.75
CA LEU A 152 -6.17 -10.73 -6.79
C LEU A 152 -5.96 -9.84 -5.56
N SER A 153 -7.00 -9.14 -5.08
CA SER A 153 -6.91 -8.34 -3.85
C SER A 153 -6.66 -9.20 -2.61
N PHE A 154 -7.28 -10.37 -2.51
CA PHE A 154 -7.03 -11.30 -1.42
C PHE A 154 -5.60 -11.83 -1.46
N ALA A 155 -5.10 -12.18 -2.64
CA ALA A 155 -3.72 -12.61 -2.81
C ALA A 155 -2.71 -11.52 -2.41
N VAL A 156 -2.99 -10.25 -2.73
CA VAL A 156 -2.15 -9.11 -2.30
C VAL A 156 -2.19 -8.88 -0.79
N ASP A 157 -3.37 -8.97 -0.17
CA ASP A 157 -3.53 -8.75 1.26
C ASP A 157 -2.91 -9.90 2.08
N LEU A 158 -2.89 -11.11 1.52
CA LEU A 158 -2.29 -12.32 2.11
C LEU A 158 -0.86 -12.61 1.66
N GLU A 159 -0.34 -11.84 0.71
CA GLU A 159 0.99 -12.01 0.10
C GLU A 159 1.24 -13.44 -0.44
N LEU A 160 0.24 -13.99 -1.15
CA LEU A 160 0.31 -15.34 -1.75
C LEU A 160 1.15 -15.35 -3.04
N GLY A 161 2.05 -16.34 -3.18
CA GLY A 161 3.06 -16.42 -4.23
C GLY A 161 2.75 -17.30 -5.45
N ASP A 162 1.51 -17.79 -5.63
CA ASP A 162 1.15 -18.64 -6.78
C ASP A 162 1.13 -17.86 -8.10
N THR A 163 2.31 -17.76 -8.71
CA THR A 163 2.55 -16.94 -9.89
C THR A 163 1.70 -17.35 -11.08
N GLN A 164 1.46 -18.65 -11.29
CA GLN A 164 0.69 -19.14 -12.44
C GLN A 164 -0.78 -18.71 -12.34
N THR A 165 -1.40 -18.92 -11.18
CA THR A 165 -2.79 -18.50 -10.94
C THR A 165 -2.93 -16.99 -11.02
N LEU A 166 -1.98 -16.24 -10.43
CA LEU A 166 -1.98 -14.79 -10.47
C LEU A 166 -1.86 -14.25 -11.90
N GLN A 167 -0.96 -14.80 -12.71
CA GLN A 167 -0.84 -14.41 -14.13
C GLN A 167 -2.12 -14.69 -14.91
N LYS A 168 -2.76 -15.84 -14.70
CA LYS A 168 -4.05 -16.19 -15.33
C LYS A 168 -5.14 -15.17 -14.99
N LEU A 169 -5.27 -14.81 -13.71
CA LEU A 169 -6.23 -13.80 -13.26
C LEU A 169 -5.88 -12.40 -13.79
N CYS A 170 -4.60 -12.04 -13.82
CA CYS A 170 -4.12 -10.77 -14.37
C CYS A 170 -4.46 -10.64 -15.86
N HIS A 171 -4.30 -11.71 -16.65
CA HIS A 171 -4.63 -11.70 -18.07
C HIS A 171 -6.09 -11.32 -18.35
N LYS A 172 -7.02 -11.75 -17.50
CA LYS A 172 -8.45 -11.38 -17.62
C LYS A 172 -8.69 -9.89 -17.37
N VAL A 173 -8.03 -9.30 -16.38
CA VAL A 173 -8.19 -7.87 -16.04
C VAL A 173 -7.32 -6.94 -16.91
N THR A 174 -6.34 -7.49 -17.63
CA THR A 174 -5.57 -6.77 -18.65
C THR A 174 -6.00 -7.08 -20.09
N ALA A 175 -7.11 -7.83 -20.24
CA ALA A 175 -7.69 -8.12 -21.55
C ALA A 175 -8.11 -6.82 -22.27
N LYS A 176 -7.97 -6.82 -23.60
CA LYS A 176 -8.26 -5.64 -24.43
C LYS A 176 -9.69 -5.13 -24.22
N ASP A 177 -10.65 -6.05 -24.17
CA ASP A 177 -12.08 -5.72 -24.12
C ASP A 177 -12.46 -5.08 -22.79
N TYR A 178 -11.88 -5.59 -21.69
CA TYR A 178 -12.07 -4.99 -20.37
C TYR A 178 -11.41 -3.59 -20.29
N ILE A 179 -10.15 -3.45 -20.73
CA ILE A 179 -9.45 -2.16 -20.68
C ILE A 179 -10.17 -1.08 -21.52
N ALA A 180 -10.75 -1.48 -22.66
CA ALA A 180 -11.47 -0.56 -23.54
C ALA A 180 -12.76 -0.04 -22.91
N SER A 181 -13.51 -0.90 -22.21
CA SER A 181 -14.81 -0.57 -21.61
C SER A 181 -14.71 -0.01 -20.18
N ALA A 182 -13.63 -0.30 -19.45
CA ALA A 182 -13.47 0.10 -18.05
C ALA A 182 -13.31 1.63 -17.89
N SER A 183 -13.89 2.15 -16.81
CA SER A 183 -13.72 3.54 -16.38
C SER A 183 -12.28 3.82 -15.92
N PRO A 184 -11.82 5.08 -15.95
CA PRO A 184 -10.49 5.45 -15.45
C PRO A 184 -10.22 4.99 -14.02
N GLU A 185 -11.22 5.09 -13.13
CA GLU A 185 -11.11 4.64 -11.74
C GLU A 185 -10.80 3.13 -11.66
N LYS A 186 -11.51 2.31 -12.44
CA LYS A 186 -11.27 0.86 -12.50
C LYS A 186 -9.85 0.57 -13.03
N LEU A 187 -9.40 1.28 -14.07
CA LEU A 187 -8.05 1.10 -14.62
C LEU A 187 -6.95 1.46 -13.60
N VAL A 188 -7.14 2.53 -12.83
CA VAL A 188 -6.24 2.90 -11.72
C VAL A 188 -6.25 1.81 -10.64
N GLY A 189 -7.42 1.26 -10.33
CA GLY A 189 -7.57 0.12 -9.41
C GLY A 189 -6.79 -1.12 -9.87
N VAL A 190 -6.91 -1.49 -11.15
CA VAL A 190 -6.16 -2.59 -11.77
C VAL A 190 -4.66 -2.31 -11.68
N LEU A 191 -4.18 -1.14 -12.12
CA LEU A 191 -2.76 -0.80 -12.06
C LEU A 191 -2.21 -0.86 -10.64
N ARG A 192 -2.95 -0.33 -9.67
CA ARG A 192 -2.59 -0.40 -8.25
C ARG A 192 -2.42 -1.85 -7.83
N LEU A 193 -3.38 -2.70 -8.15
CA LEU A 193 -3.37 -4.10 -7.76
C LEU A 193 -2.19 -4.87 -8.38
N LEU A 194 -1.97 -4.71 -9.69
CA LEU A 194 -0.83 -5.31 -10.39
C LEU A 194 0.50 -4.86 -9.80
N SER A 195 0.65 -3.56 -9.50
CA SER A 195 1.87 -3.03 -8.87
C SER A 195 2.12 -3.59 -7.47
N LEU A 196 1.05 -3.97 -6.74
CA LEU A 196 1.17 -4.60 -5.42
C LEU A 196 1.48 -6.08 -5.53
N LEU A 197 0.92 -6.80 -6.52
CA LEU A 197 1.28 -8.18 -6.81
C LEU A 197 2.76 -8.31 -7.17
N VAL A 198 3.27 -7.42 -8.02
CA VAL A 198 4.71 -7.39 -8.35
C VAL A 198 5.56 -7.12 -7.11
N LYS A 199 5.16 -6.17 -6.27
CA LYS A 199 5.95 -5.79 -5.09
C LYS A 199 5.90 -6.82 -3.96
N ARG A 200 4.72 -7.35 -3.63
CA ARG A 200 4.49 -8.20 -2.45
C ARG A 200 4.54 -9.68 -2.79
N CYS A 201 3.87 -10.08 -3.86
CA CYS A 201 3.79 -11.48 -4.30
C CYS A 201 4.91 -11.87 -5.28
N ARG A 202 5.79 -10.94 -5.68
CA ARG A 202 6.85 -11.09 -6.71
C ARG A 202 6.38 -11.70 -8.01
N MET A 203 5.13 -11.42 -8.37
CA MET A 203 4.65 -11.72 -9.70
C MET A 203 5.50 -10.96 -10.72
N PRO A 204 5.91 -11.57 -11.84
CA PRO A 204 6.56 -10.83 -12.92
C PRO A 204 5.61 -9.75 -13.46
N VAL A 205 6.18 -8.66 -13.97
CA VAL A 205 5.40 -7.54 -14.48
C VAL A 205 4.56 -8.01 -15.67
N PRO A 206 3.22 -7.91 -15.62
CA PRO A 206 2.35 -8.29 -16.73
C PRO A 206 2.44 -7.23 -17.85
N PRO A 207 1.98 -7.52 -19.08
CA PRO A 207 1.95 -6.51 -20.13
C PRO A 207 0.97 -5.38 -19.78
N LEU A 208 1.48 -4.16 -19.63
CA LEU A 208 0.69 -3.00 -19.19
C LEU A 208 0.41 -1.97 -20.31
N ASP A 209 1.01 -2.11 -21.48
CA ASP A 209 0.98 -1.08 -22.54
C ASP A 209 -0.43 -0.53 -22.83
N LYS A 210 -1.42 -1.42 -23.05
CA LYS A 210 -2.81 -1.02 -23.33
C LYS A 210 -3.45 -0.23 -22.20
N LEU A 211 -3.20 -0.64 -20.96
CA LEU A 211 -3.71 0.01 -19.76
C LEU A 211 -3.06 1.39 -19.60
N LEU A 212 -1.74 1.45 -19.77
CA LEU A 212 -0.95 2.67 -19.66
C LEU A 212 -1.36 3.69 -20.73
N CYS A 213 -1.54 3.27 -21.99
CA CYS A 213 -2.02 4.13 -23.07
C CYS A 213 -3.39 4.77 -22.74
N ARG A 214 -4.32 4.01 -22.15
CA ARG A 214 -5.62 4.55 -21.72
C ARG A 214 -5.49 5.58 -20.60
N LEU A 215 -4.58 5.35 -19.65
CA LEU A 215 -4.35 6.26 -18.53
C LEU A 215 -3.70 7.59 -18.96
N ILE A 216 -2.89 7.60 -20.03
CA ILE A 216 -2.31 8.85 -20.58
C ILE A 216 -3.43 9.82 -21.00
N GLY A 217 -4.46 9.31 -21.67
CA GLY A 217 -5.59 10.11 -22.16
C GLY A 217 -6.64 10.44 -21.11
N ALA A 218 -6.69 9.70 -20.00
CA ALA A 218 -7.73 9.84 -19.00
C ALA A 218 -7.67 11.17 -18.21
N THR A 219 -8.83 11.61 -17.73
CA THR A 219 -8.96 12.64 -16.71
C THR A 219 -8.97 11.95 -15.35
N LEU A 220 -7.95 12.23 -14.53
CA LEU A 220 -7.76 11.61 -13.23
C LEU A 220 -7.94 12.66 -12.14
N ASP A 221 -8.54 12.27 -11.01
CA ASP A 221 -8.53 13.10 -9.82
C ASP A 221 -7.14 13.09 -9.12
N SER A 222 -7.01 13.91 -8.07
CA SER A 222 -5.77 14.06 -7.30
C SER A 222 -5.25 12.74 -6.71
N ARG A 223 -6.15 11.89 -6.21
CA ARG A 223 -5.84 10.62 -5.55
C ARG A 223 -5.51 9.52 -6.56
N GLN A 224 -6.22 9.51 -7.67
CA GLN A 224 -6.01 8.62 -8.80
C GLN A 224 -4.63 8.87 -9.43
N ALA A 225 -4.28 10.13 -9.70
CA ALA A 225 -2.96 10.48 -10.23
C ALA A 225 -1.82 10.04 -9.29
N LEU A 226 -1.93 10.32 -7.99
CA LEU A 226 -0.97 9.84 -6.98
C LEU A 226 -0.86 8.31 -6.96
N THR A 227 -1.98 7.62 -7.10
CA THR A 227 -2.02 6.15 -7.14
C THR A 227 -1.30 5.61 -8.37
N VAL A 228 -1.47 6.23 -9.53
CA VAL A 228 -0.75 5.87 -10.77
C VAL A 228 0.76 6.06 -10.58
N LEU A 229 1.20 7.25 -10.15
CA LEU A 229 2.63 7.54 -9.92
C LEU A 229 3.25 6.58 -8.89
N SER A 230 2.55 6.32 -7.80
CA SER A 230 2.98 5.35 -6.77
C SER A 230 3.04 3.91 -7.30
N SER A 231 2.19 3.57 -8.26
CA SER A 231 2.21 2.24 -8.89
C SER A 231 3.39 2.11 -9.85
N MET A 232 3.70 3.17 -10.60
CA MET A 232 4.89 3.17 -11.47
C MET A 232 6.19 3.03 -10.69
N LEU A 233 6.30 3.67 -9.53
CA LEU A 233 7.42 3.48 -8.62
C LEU A 233 7.66 2.02 -8.23
N ARG A 234 6.57 1.27 -8.00
CA ARG A 234 6.65 -0.14 -7.59
C ARG A 234 7.02 -1.06 -8.74
N LEU A 235 6.54 -0.76 -9.93
CA LEU A 235 6.78 -1.56 -11.13
C LEU A 235 8.20 -1.37 -11.68
N ARG A 236 8.83 -0.21 -11.45
CA ARG A 236 10.15 0.16 -12.00
C ARG A 236 10.27 -0.07 -13.51
N GLU A 237 9.15 0.03 -14.23
CA GLU A 237 9.06 -0.34 -15.63
C GLU A 237 9.63 0.79 -16.51
N ARG A 238 10.63 0.45 -17.34
CA ARG A 238 11.36 1.42 -18.16
C ARG A 238 10.51 2.10 -19.24
N LYS A 239 9.40 1.49 -19.66
CA LYS A 239 8.49 2.01 -20.71
C LYS A 239 7.41 2.95 -20.19
N SER A 240 7.46 3.34 -18.92
CA SER A 240 6.41 4.15 -18.28
C SER A 240 6.67 5.66 -18.31
N VAL A 241 7.74 6.10 -18.97
CA VAL A 241 8.19 7.51 -19.02
C VAL A 241 7.07 8.45 -19.45
N ASP A 242 6.43 8.17 -20.59
CA ASP A 242 5.38 9.03 -21.15
C ASP A 242 4.16 9.15 -20.23
N VAL A 243 3.82 8.05 -19.56
CA VAL A 243 2.71 8.00 -18.59
C VAL A 243 3.06 8.84 -17.37
N VAL A 244 4.24 8.65 -16.80
CA VAL A 244 4.70 9.40 -15.63
C VAL A 244 4.72 10.90 -15.95
N GLN A 245 5.28 11.28 -17.10
CA GLN A 245 5.37 12.68 -17.50
C GLN A 245 3.99 13.30 -17.76
N SER A 246 3.11 12.62 -18.50
CA SER A 246 1.76 13.10 -18.81
C SER A 246 0.88 13.20 -17.54
N VAL A 247 0.85 12.15 -16.72
CA VAL A 247 0.03 12.10 -15.51
C VAL A 247 0.53 13.12 -14.48
N SER A 248 1.84 13.22 -14.27
CA SER A 248 2.38 14.22 -13.34
C SER A 248 2.09 15.64 -13.82
N ARG A 249 2.26 15.95 -15.11
CA ARG A 249 1.93 17.27 -15.68
C ARG A 249 0.48 17.66 -15.37
N LYS A 250 -0.49 16.79 -15.66
CA LYS A 250 -1.91 17.02 -15.36
C LYS A 250 -2.18 17.15 -13.86
N ALA A 251 -1.46 16.39 -13.04
CA ALA A 251 -1.64 16.40 -11.59
C ALA A 251 -1.17 17.71 -10.93
N ALA A 252 -0.31 18.50 -11.59
CA ALA A 252 0.25 19.74 -11.05
C ALA A 252 -0.83 20.72 -10.58
N ASP A 253 -1.93 20.82 -11.32
CA ASP A 253 -3.04 21.74 -11.02
C ASP A 253 -3.84 21.33 -9.76
N MET A 254 -3.78 20.05 -9.39
CA MET A 254 -4.55 19.51 -8.27
C MET A 254 -3.76 19.47 -6.95
N VAL A 255 -2.45 19.75 -6.98
CA VAL A 255 -1.56 19.61 -5.81
C VAL A 255 -1.98 20.50 -4.64
N LEU A 256 -2.67 21.61 -4.89
CA LEU A 256 -3.19 22.49 -3.84
C LEU A 256 -4.15 21.77 -2.88
N THR A 257 -4.82 20.69 -3.33
CA THR A 257 -5.74 19.89 -2.51
C THR A 257 -5.04 18.86 -1.62
N TYR A 258 -3.71 18.69 -1.76
CA TYR A 258 -2.99 17.62 -1.09
C TYR A 258 -2.89 17.88 0.42
N THR A 259 -3.06 16.80 1.19
CA THR A 259 -2.75 16.73 2.62
C THR A 259 -1.26 16.47 2.85
N ALA A 260 -0.78 16.54 4.10
CA ALA A 260 0.61 16.25 4.44
C ALA A 260 1.06 14.86 3.96
N LYS A 261 0.20 13.85 4.14
CA LYS A 261 0.46 12.47 3.67
C LYS A 261 0.58 12.39 2.15
N ASP A 262 -0.25 13.13 1.43
CA ASP A 262 -0.24 13.13 -0.03
C ASP A 262 1.02 13.78 -0.58
N VAL A 263 1.47 14.87 0.06
CA VAL A 263 2.75 15.50 -0.26
C VAL A 263 3.92 14.55 -0.03
N ILE A 264 3.92 13.73 1.03
CA ILE A 264 4.97 12.74 1.26
C ILE A 264 5.02 11.71 0.12
N TYR A 265 3.87 11.17 -0.30
CA TYR A 265 3.81 10.24 -1.44
C TYR A 265 4.18 10.92 -2.77
N ALA A 266 3.80 12.19 -2.94
CA ALA A 266 4.16 12.98 -4.12
C ALA A 266 5.68 13.22 -4.18
N LEU A 267 6.30 13.58 -3.05
CA LEU A 267 7.75 13.75 -2.93
C LEU A 267 8.50 12.45 -3.18
N GLU A 268 7.98 11.31 -2.73
CA GLU A 268 8.53 10.00 -3.05
C GLU A 268 8.55 9.77 -4.57
N ALA A 269 7.43 10.05 -5.26
CA ALA A 269 7.35 9.96 -6.72
C ALA A 269 8.32 10.89 -7.41
N VAL A 270 8.37 12.16 -7.00
CA VAL A 270 9.28 13.17 -7.56
C VAL A 270 10.74 12.80 -7.36
N ALA A 271 11.09 12.22 -6.22
CA ALA A 271 12.48 11.89 -5.88
C ALA A 271 12.99 10.58 -6.49
N LEU A 272 12.10 9.66 -6.85
CA LEU A 272 12.47 8.30 -7.26
C LEU A 272 12.05 7.95 -8.69
N LEU A 273 11.15 8.70 -9.33
CA LEU A 273 10.85 8.56 -10.76
C LEU A 273 11.71 9.54 -11.57
N ASN A 274 12.45 9.03 -12.54
CA ASN A 274 13.37 9.83 -13.36
C ASN A 274 12.69 10.78 -14.36
N CYS A 275 11.35 10.77 -14.46
CA CYS A 275 10.60 11.46 -15.53
C CYS A 275 9.36 12.21 -15.03
N CYS A 276 9.31 12.56 -13.75
CA CYS A 276 8.26 13.46 -13.26
C CYS A 276 8.35 14.81 -13.98
N HIS A 277 7.21 15.42 -14.30
CA HIS A 277 7.17 16.75 -14.90
C HIS A 277 7.55 17.82 -13.88
N GLU A 278 8.36 18.80 -14.29
CA GLU A 278 8.88 19.85 -13.40
C GLU A 278 7.76 20.70 -12.76
N ALA A 279 6.70 21.02 -13.53
CA ALA A 279 5.54 21.75 -13.00
C ALA A 279 4.89 21.04 -11.79
N TYR A 280 4.82 19.70 -11.83
CA TYR A 280 4.30 18.89 -10.73
C TYR A 280 5.25 18.92 -9.54
N ALA A 281 6.55 18.70 -9.77
CA ALA A 281 7.55 18.72 -8.72
C ALA A 281 7.61 20.08 -8.01
N GLY A 282 7.62 21.18 -8.76
CA GLY A 282 7.57 22.53 -8.22
C GLY A 282 6.28 22.77 -7.43
N ALA A 283 5.12 22.34 -7.93
CA ALA A 283 3.86 22.45 -7.20
C ALA A 283 3.88 21.67 -5.87
N VAL A 284 4.44 20.45 -5.87
CA VAL A 284 4.58 19.61 -4.67
C VAL A 284 5.50 20.25 -3.63
N LEU A 285 6.65 20.80 -4.06
CA LEU A 285 7.57 21.50 -3.17
C LEU A 285 6.95 22.77 -2.58
N ARG A 286 6.21 23.55 -3.38
CA ARG A 286 5.47 24.74 -2.89
C ARG A 286 4.40 24.34 -1.88
N ARG A 287 3.60 23.32 -2.17
CA ARG A 287 2.59 22.81 -1.23
C ARG A 287 3.23 22.28 0.06
N CYS A 288 4.37 21.60 -0.05
CA CYS A 288 5.15 21.17 1.11
C CYS A 288 5.57 22.35 1.98
N CYS A 289 6.04 23.44 1.37
CA CYS A 289 6.43 24.65 2.08
C CYS A 289 5.25 25.25 2.87
N VAL A 290 4.06 25.30 2.25
CA VAL A 290 2.82 25.78 2.89
C VAL A 290 2.40 24.91 4.07
N LEU A 291 2.50 23.58 3.94
CA LEU A 291 2.10 22.64 5.00
C LEU A 291 3.16 22.48 6.09
N CYS A 292 4.42 22.82 5.81
CA CYS A 292 5.58 22.62 6.70
C CYS A 292 5.34 23.05 8.16
N PRO A 293 4.74 24.22 8.45
CA PRO A 293 4.48 24.66 9.83
C PRO A 293 3.59 23.72 10.65
N THR A 294 2.78 22.88 10.00
CA THR A 294 1.82 21.98 10.66
C THR A 294 2.30 20.54 10.78
N LEU A 295 3.41 20.18 10.13
CA LEU A 295 3.89 18.80 10.07
C LEU A 295 4.27 18.26 11.45
N THR A 296 3.91 17.01 11.73
CA THR A 296 4.43 16.27 12.89
C THR A 296 5.91 15.89 12.70
N SER A 297 6.59 15.45 13.76
CA SER A 297 8.01 15.03 13.67
C SER A 297 8.23 13.88 12.70
N GLY A 298 7.34 12.88 12.67
CA GLY A 298 7.40 11.78 11.72
C GLY A 298 7.11 12.18 10.26
N GLU A 299 6.18 13.12 10.05
CA GLU A 299 5.90 13.65 8.71
C GLU A 299 7.07 14.49 8.20
N LEU A 300 7.66 15.35 9.04
CA LEU A 300 8.84 16.12 8.67
C LEU A 300 10.04 15.21 8.36
N GLY A 301 10.24 14.15 9.15
CA GLY A 301 11.25 13.12 8.86
C GLY A 301 11.05 12.47 7.50
N SER A 302 9.80 12.14 7.15
CA SER A 302 9.44 11.55 5.86
C SER A 302 9.63 12.51 4.68
N VAL A 303 9.28 13.79 4.85
CA VAL A 303 9.57 14.85 3.87
C VAL A 303 11.08 14.97 3.66
N CYS A 304 11.85 15.10 4.74
CA CYS A 304 13.30 15.25 4.70
C CYS A 304 13.99 14.07 4.01
N LYS A 305 13.48 12.84 4.22
CA LYS A 305 13.98 11.63 3.53
C LYS A 305 13.99 11.80 2.01
N TYR A 306 12.91 12.33 1.43
CA TYR A 306 12.79 12.46 -0.02
C TYR A 306 13.39 13.75 -0.56
N VAL A 307 13.29 14.87 0.17
CA VAL A 307 13.96 16.13 -0.20
C VAL A 307 15.48 15.96 -0.22
N ALA A 308 16.05 15.14 0.67
CA ALA A 308 17.48 14.80 0.62
C ALA A 308 17.91 14.15 -0.70
N LEU A 309 17.00 13.45 -1.39
CA LEU A 309 17.30 12.80 -2.68
C LEU A 309 17.24 13.77 -3.86
N LEU A 310 16.65 14.96 -3.67
CA LEU A 310 16.53 16.04 -4.66
C LEU A 310 17.76 16.93 -4.65
N ASN A 311 18.93 16.37 -4.93
CA ASN A 311 20.19 17.12 -4.93
C ASN A 311 20.93 16.98 -6.27
N THR A 312 21.77 17.97 -6.56
CA THR A 312 22.51 18.09 -7.83
C THR A 312 23.63 17.07 -8.00
N THR A 313 24.04 16.37 -6.93
CA THR A 313 25.09 15.34 -7.01
C THR A 313 24.59 14.04 -7.64
N ARG A 314 23.27 13.87 -7.83
CA ARG A 314 22.68 12.72 -8.50
C ARG A 314 22.42 13.03 -9.97
N THR A 315 23.21 12.40 -10.84
CA THR A 315 23.18 12.58 -12.30
C THR A 315 21.81 12.35 -12.96
N SER A 316 20.94 11.54 -12.34
CA SER A 316 19.60 11.24 -12.88
C SER A 316 18.50 12.21 -12.43
N ASN A 317 18.80 13.22 -11.60
CA ASN A 317 17.79 14.06 -10.98
C ASN A 317 17.77 15.49 -11.56
N THR A 318 17.17 15.62 -12.74
CA THR A 318 16.97 16.91 -13.43
C THR A 318 16.07 17.87 -12.65
N ILE A 319 15.18 17.33 -11.78
CA ILE A 319 14.24 18.12 -10.97
C ILE A 319 14.97 19.01 -9.97
N ALA A 320 16.10 18.56 -9.41
CA ALA A 320 16.89 19.36 -8.48
C ALA A 320 17.35 20.68 -9.12
N PHE A 321 17.60 20.68 -10.43
CA PHE A 321 17.92 21.89 -11.19
C PHE A 321 16.66 22.69 -11.54
N SER A 322 15.66 22.07 -12.18
CA SER A 322 14.43 22.73 -12.62
C SER A 322 13.64 23.39 -11.48
N CYS A 323 13.69 22.84 -10.26
CA CYS A 323 12.93 23.32 -9.10
C CYS A 323 13.83 23.86 -7.98
N ALA A 324 15.01 24.39 -8.33
CA ALA A 324 15.97 24.92 -7.36
C ALA A 324 15.38 26.09 -6.52
N GLN A 325 14.54 26.93 -7.12
CA GLN A 325 13.91 28.05 -6.42
C GLN A 325 12.96 27.57 -5.31
N GLU A 326 12.14 26.56 -5.60
CA GLU A 326 11.24 25.94 -4.63
C GLU A 326 12.00 25.25 -3.51
N LEU A 327 13.09 24.53 -3.84
CA LEU A 327 13.95 23.89 -2.84
C LEU A 327 14.57 24.93 -1.89
N ARG A 328 15.11 26.04 -2.43
CA ARG A 328 15.69 27.13 -1.61
C ARG A 328 14.67 27.76 -0.65
N ARG A 329 13.39 27.79 -1.02
CA ARG A 329 12.31 28.28 -0.14
C ARG A 329 11.88 27.24 0.91
N LEU A 330 11.86 25.97 0.54
CA LEU A 330 11.45 24.88 1.42
C LEU A 330 12.46 24.60 2.54
N LEU A 331 13.78 24.69 2.26
CA LEU A 331 14.83 24.35 3.22
C LEU A 331 14.77 25.19 4.52
N PRO A 332 14.62 26.53 4.49
CA PRO A 332 14.39 27.32 5.69
C PRO A 332 13.11 26.94 6.45
N ALA A 333 12.01 26.63 5.74
CA ALA A 333 10.77 26.21 6.37
C ALA A 333 10.91 24.86 7.11
N ILE A 334 11.66 23.92 6.52
CA ILE A 334 12.03 22.66 7.17
C ILE A 334 12.87 22.92 8.41
N LEU A 335 13.87 23.80 8.31
CA LEU A 335 14.76 24.12 9.42
C LEU A 335 14.01 24.73 10.61
N ASN A 336 13.19 25.75 10.37
CA ASN A 336 12.38 26.40 11.39
C ASN A 336 11.41 25.39 12.04
N ARG A 337 10.80 24.50 11.25
CA ARG A 337 9.93 23.46 11.81
C ARG A 337 10.70 22.43 12.63
N ALA A 338 11.89 22.04 12.19
CA ALA A 338 12.74 21.10 12.90
C ALA A 338 13.14 21.64 14.28
N GLU A 339 13.48 22.93 14.36
CA GLU A 339 13.79 23.60 15.62
C GLU A 339 12.61 23.56 16.61
N LEU A 340 11.39 23.85 16.15
CA LEU A 340 10.18 23.79 16.98
C LEU A 340 9.80 22.37 17.44
N LEU A 341 10.33 21.34 16.78
CA LEU A 341 10.05 19.93 17.06
C LEU A 341 11.21 19.23 17.78
N LEU A 342 12.26 19.95 18.19
CA LEU A 342 13.35 19.39 18.98
C LEU A 342 12.81 18.65 20.22
N GLY A 343 13.37 17.48 20.50
CA GLY A 343 12.90 16.58 21.57
C GLY A 343 11.69 15.70 21.22
N LYS A 344 11.03 15.92 20.07
CA LYS A 344 9.87 15.10 19.62
C LYS A 344 10.19 14.12 18.49
N PHE A 345 11.44 14.09 18.04
CA PHE A 345 11.86 13.20 16.95
C PHE A 345 12.18 11.80 17.47
N SER A 346 11.77 10.80 16.70
CA SER A 346 12.38 9.48 16.80
C SER A 346 13.81 9.53 16.25
N LEU A 347 14.65 8.56 16.64
CA LEU A 347 16.00 8.39 16.10
C LEU A 347 16.01 8.39 14.56
N ARG A 348 15.06 7.66 13.97
CA ARG A 348 14.94 7.51 12.52
C ARG A 348 14.63 8.84 11.84
N ASP A 349 13.71 9.63 12.41
CA ASP A 349 13.28 10.89 11.80
C ASP A 349 14.36 11.96 11.94
N ALA A 350 15.05 12.01 13.09
CA ALA A 350 16.21 12.87 13.31
C ALA A 350 17.32 12.61 12.28
N ARG A 351 17.63 11.33 11.99
CA ARG A 351 18.57 10.94 10.92
C ARG A 351 18.16 11.49 9.56
N CYS A 352 16.88 11.43 9.22
CA CYS A 352 16.38 11.92 7.94
C CYS A 352 16.50 13.46 7.84
N VAL A 353 16.17 14.19 8.90
CA VAL A 353 16.29 15.66 8.96
C VAL A 353 17.75 16.08 8.80
N LEU A 354 18.67 15.52 9.59
CA LEU A 354 20.08 15.88 9.53
C LEU A 354 20.71 15.52 8.17
N ARG A 355 20.36 14.36 7.60
CA ARG A 355 20.79 13.99 6.25
C ARG A 355 20.31 15.00 5.21
N CYS A 356 19.05 15.45 5.28
CA CYS A 356 18.49 16.43 4.38
C CYS A 356 19.26 17.75 4.43
N LEU A 357 19.44 18.33 5.62
CA LEU A 357 20.14 19.60 5.79
C LEU A 357 21.61 19.49 5.33
N LYS A 358 22.29 18.39 5.68
CA LYS A 358 23.68 18.15 5.25
C LYS A 358 23.82 18.03 3.74
N GLN A 359 22.92 17.29 3.09
CA GLN A 359 22.96 17.10 1.63
C GLN A 359 22.74 18.39 0.85
N HIS A 360 22.04 19.35 1.46
CA HIS A 360 21.75 20.67 0.89
C HIS A 360 22.66 21.77 1.44
N ASN A 361 23.73 21.42 2.18
CA ASN A 361 24.68 22.36 2.79
C ASN A 361 24.03 23.45 3.66
N VAL A 362 22.95 23.10 4.38
CA VAL A 362 22.30 23.99 5.34
C VAL A 362 22.93 23.79 6.71
N HIS A 363 23.58 24.82 7.23
CA HIS A 363 24.24 24.80 8.53
C HIS A 363 23.36 25.47 9.61
N HIS A 364 23.08 24.75 10.69
CA HIS A 364 22.37 25.30 11.85
C HIS A 364 22.84 24.67 13.17
N ALA A 365 23.69 25.38 13.91
CA ALA A 365 24.41 24.85 15.06
C ALA A 365 23.49 24.23 16.14
N ILE A 366 22.33 24.84 16.41
CA ILE A 366 21.39 24.38 17.44
C ILE A 366 20.74 23.05 17.03
N VAL A 367 20.27 22.94 15.78
CA VAL A 367 19.58 21.74 15.30
C VAL A 367 20.56 20.57 15.17
N PHE A 368 21.77 20.82 14.67
CA PHE A 368 22.80 19.80 14.59
C PHE A 368 23.27 19.34 15.98
N SER A 369 23.55 20.25 16.91
CA SER A 369 24.00 19.88 18.26
C SER A 369 22.97 19.10 19.06
N ARG A 370 21.66 19.34 18.85
CA ARG A 370 20.58 18.67 19.58
C ARG A 370 20.12 17.37 18.93
N LEU A 371 20.24 17.21 17.61
CA LEU A 371 19.84 15.98 16.91
C LEU A 371 20.99 14.99 16.70
N THR A 372 22.24 15.44 16.62
CA THR A 372 23.41 14.55 16.41
C THR A 372 23.62 13.55 17.55
N PRO A 373 23.54 13.93 18.85
CA PRO A 373 23.72 13.00 19.97
C PRO A 373 22.75 11.82 19.94
N LEU A 374 21.49 12.06 19.56
CA LEU A 374 20.49 11.01 19.41
C LEU A 374 20.96 9.94 18.41
N ILE A 375 21.64 10.35 17.34
CA ILE A 375 22.09 9.46 16.25
C ILE A 375 23.32 8.63 16.66
N THR A 376 24.26 9.24 17.38
CA THR A 376 25.51 8.61 17.81
C THR A 376 25.31 7.66 18.99
N ASP A 377 24.36 7.93 19.89
CA ASP A 377 24.06 7.04 21.02
C ASP A 377 23.23 5.81 20.63
N GLY A 378 22.57 5.83 19.47
CA GLY A 378 21.83 4.69 18.90
C GLY A 378 22.69 3.72 18.08
N VAL A 379 24.01 3.67 18.29
CA VAL A 379 24.99 2.74 17.68
C VAL A 379 25.71 1.94 18.78
N LYS A 380 25.01 1.62 19.87
CA LYS A 380 25.45 0.61 20.84
C LYS A 380 24.63 -0.65 20.70
#